data_AF-A0A847JPH5-F1
#
_entry.id   AF-A0A847JPH5-F1
#
_cell.length_a   1.000
_cell.length_b   1.000
_cell.length_c   1.000
_cell.angle_alpha   90.00
_cell.angle_beta   90.00
_cell.angle_gamma   90.00
#
_symmetry.space_group_name_H-M   'P 1'
#
loop_
_entity.id
_entity.type
_entity.pdbx_description
1 polymer ?
#
loop_
_entity_poly.entity_id
_entity_poly.type
_entity_poly.pdbx_seq_one_letter_code
_entity_poly.pdbx_strand_id
1 'polypeptide(L)'
;MMADVPVYHCIRNAESAVRDAGIGAGAWTFAPVGLLAPATGDSGGAPATIVRCRWDHERLYIRFEAVDADMWGTYTGRDDPLYDEEVVEVFLCPTGDVRRYFEIEVSPRGVVFDAAIHNPHLDRTDMETDRAWTCAGLIADVQTTAPVHKVPPAQRTVHGPAGRWTVDLAIPFRSLGLP
;
A
#
# COMPACT_ATOMS: atom_id res chain seq x y z
N MET A 1 6.74 -0.76 29.17
CA MET A 1 5.65 0.11 28.71
C MET A 1 5.41 -0.25 27.26
N MET A 2 4.19 -0.63 26.86
CA MET A 2 3.87 -0.71 25.43
C MET A 2 4.03 0.71 24.89
N ALA A 3 4.81 0.88 23.81
CA ALA A 3 4.83 2.16 23.12
C ALA A 3 3.42 2.47 22.65
N ASP A 4 2.99 3.73 22.79
CA ASP A 4 1.70 4.16 22.26
C ASP A 4 1.68 3.89 20.75
N VAL A 5 0.64 3.21 20.28
CA VAL A 5 0.46 2.93 18.85
C VAL A 5 0.19 4.26 18.14
N PRO A 6 0.92 4.59 17.06
CA PRO A 6 0.67 5.82 16.31
C PRO A 6 -0.78 5.88 15.80
N VAL A 7 -1.41 7.05 15.92
CA VAL A 7 -2.79 7.29 15.47
C VAL A 7 -2.78 8.24 14.28
N TYR A 8 -3.44 7.83 13.20
CA TYR A 8 -3.73 8.69 12.05
C TYR A 8 -5.22 9.06 12.03
N HIS A 9 -5.53 10.36 12.10
CA HIS A 9 -6.91 10.84 12.04
C HIS A 9 -7.39 10.99 10.59
N CYS A 10 -8.11 9.99 10.10
CA CYS A 10 -8.58 9.92 8.72
C CYS A 10 -9.77 10.86 8.46
N ILE A 11 -9.59 11.82 7.56
CA ILE A 11 -10.62 12.83 7.24
C ILE A 11 -11.61 12.27 6.21
N ARG A 12 -12.90 12.54 6.43
CA ARG A 12 -13.97 12.14 5.52
C ARG A 12 -14.03 13.04 4.28
N ASN A 13 -14.19 12.44 3.10
CA ASN A 13 -14.57 13.12 1.87
C ASN A 13 -16.09 13.33 1.83
N ALA A 14 -16.52 14.51 1.39
CA ALA A 14 -17.95 14.83 1.27
C ALA A 14 -18.65 14.00 0.18
N GLU A 15 -17.90 13.67 -0.88
CA GLU A 15 -18.36 12.88 -2.02
C GLU A 15 -17.32 11.80 -2.36
N SER A 16 -17.69 10.86 -3.23
CA SER A 16 -16.74 9.89 -3.75
C SER A 16 -15.52 10.59 -4.35
N ALA A 17 -14.33 10.08 -4.05
CA ALA A 17 -13.08 10.56 -4.65
C ALA A 17 -12.74 9.83 -5.96
N VAL A 18 -13.45 8.75 -6.27
CA VAL A 18 -13.30 8.02 -7.53
C VAL A 18 -13.82 8.86 -8.70
N ARG A 19 -13.07 8.87 -9.79
CA ARG A 19 -13.35 9.54 -11.06
C ARG A 19 -13.02 8.56 -12.20
N ASP A 20 -13.43 8.88 -13.42
CA ASP A 20 -13.14 8.03 -14.60
C ASP A 20 -11.64 7.76 -14.78
N ALA A 21 -10.79 8.71 -14.38
CA ALA A 21 -9.34 8.63 -14.48
C ALA A 21 -8.64 8.21 -13.17
N GLY A 22 -9.34 7.55 -12.24
CA GLY A 22 -8.77 7.12 -10.95
C GLY A 22 -9.22 7.98 -9.78
N ILE A 23 -8.33 8.25 -8.82
CA ILE A 23 -8.66 9.05 -7.63
C ILE A 23 -8.38 10.53 -7.91
N GLY A 24 -9.39 11.37 -7.78
CA GLY A 24 -9.23 12.80 -8.06
C GLY A 24 -8.21 13.46 -7.12
N ALA A 25 -7.24 14.20 -7.66
CA ALA A 25 -6.17 14.84 -6.87
C ALA A 25 -6.69 15.70 -5.69
N GLY A 26 -7.87 16.31 -5.85
CA GLY A 26 -8.53 17.09 -4.81
C GLY A 26 -8.89 16.29 -3.55
N ALA A 27 -9.01 14.96 -3.65
CA ALA A 27 -9.31 14.07 -2.52
C ALA A 27 -8.28 14.18 -1.39
N TRP A 28 -7.03 14.48 -1.74
CA TRP A 28 -5.91 14.56 -0.81
C TRP A 28 -5.74 15.94 -0.18
N THR A 29 -6.54 16.92 -0.61
CA THR A 29 -6.49 18.28 -0.06
C THR A 29 -6.80 18.25 1.43
N PHE A 30 -5.89 18.82 2.24
CA PHE A 30 -5.95 18.84 3.71
C PHE A 30 -5.85 17.46 4.39
N ALA A 31 -5.58 16.37 3.66
CA ALA A 31 -5.30 15.09 4.31
C ALA A 31 -4.02 15.21 5.15
N PRO A 32 -4.03 14.80 6.44
CA PRO A 32 -2.83 14.81 7.26
C PRO A 32 -1.72 13.98 6.62
N VAL A 33 -0.46 14.34 6.86
CA VAL A 33 0.67 13.53 6.43
C VAL A 33 1.00 12.53 7.52
N GLY A 34 0.94 11.24 7.20
CA GLY A 34 1.51 10.16 7.99
C GLY A 34 2.93 9.86 7.52
N LEU A 35 3.86 9.72 8.45
CA LEU A 35 5.22 9.28 8.17
C LEU A 35 5.37 7.82 8.56
N LEU A 36 5.97 7.02 7.68
CA LEU A 36 6.35 5.65 8.00
C LEU A 36 7.69 5.63 8.73
N ALA A 37 7.83 4.70 9.68
CA ALA A 37 9.06 4.49 10.41
C ALA A 37 9.85 3.31 9.81
N PRO A 38 11.20 3.35 9.82
CA PRO A 38 12.00 2.20 9.43
C PRO A 38 11.73 1.01 10.35
N ALA A 39 11.40 -0.15 9.80
CA ALA A 39 11.14 -1.36 10.59
C ALA A 39 12.38 -1.82 11.37
N THR A 40 13.59 -1.56 10.85
CA THR A 40 14.88 -1.89 11.46
C THR A 40 15.47 -0.76 12.30
N GLY A 41 14.74 0.35 12.47
CA GLY A 41 15.16 1.52 13.28
C GLY A 41 16.07 2.53 12.57
N ASP A 42 16.83 2.11 11.56
CA ASP A 42 17.62 2.99 10.69
C ASP A 42 17.08 2.94 9.25
N SER A 43 16.87 4.10 8.62
CA SER A 43 16.49 4.18 7.22
C SER A 43 17.70 4.09 6.28
N GLY A 44 18.93 4.11 6.80
CA GLY A 44 20.14 4.14 5.99
C GLY A 44 20.23 5.38 5.09
N GLY A 45 19.51 6.46 5.44
CA GLY A 45 19.40 7.66 4.62
C GLY A 45 18.39 7.57 3.47
N ALA A 46 17.60 6.49 3.39
CA ALA A 46 16.50 6.40 2.43
C ALA A 46 15.49 7.54 2.67
N PRO A 47 14.98 8.19 1.61
CA PRO A 47 13.92 9.18 1.73
C PRO A 47 12.68 8.60 2.43
N ALA A 48 12.01 9.42 3.24
CA ALA A 48 10.79 9.00 3.90
C ALA A 48 9.67 8.78 2.86
N THR A 49 9.00 7.62 2.96
CA THR A 49 7.70 7.41 2.32
C THR A 49 6.63 8.08 3.16
N ILE A 50 5.76 8.84 2.51
CA ILE A 50 4.64 9.51 3.17
C ILE A 50 3.32 8.86 2.77
N VAL A 51 2.40 8.81 3.73
CA VAL A 51 1.05 8.27 3.55
C VAL A 51 0.02 9.35 3.82
N ARG A 52 -1.05 9.37 3.03
CA ARG A 52 -2.27 10.13 3.31
C ARG A 52 -3.46 9.20 3.21
N CYS A 53 -4.33 9.25 4.22
CA CYS A 53 -5.59 8.51 4.20
C CYS A 53 -6.79 9.46 4.26
N ARG A 54 -7.84 9.08 3.55
CA ARG A 54 -9.18 9.69 3.54
C ARG A 54 -10.23 8.58 3.48
N TRP A 55 -11.49 8.89 3.70
CA TRP A 55 -12.57 7.89 3.57
C TRP A 55 -13.88 8.55 3.16
N ASP A 56 -14.81 7.80 2.59
CA ASP A 56 -16.21 8.21 2.45
C ASP A 56 -17.15 7.07 2.91
N HIS A 57 -18.43 7.09 2.56
CA HIS A 57 -19.36 6.05 3.01
C HIS A 57 -19.14 4.67 2.36
N GLU A 58 -18.37 4.57 1.28
CA GLU A 58 -18.15 3.31 0.56
C GLU A 58 -16.70 2.81 0.64
N ARG A 59 -15.73 3.72 0.77
CA ARG A 59 -14.32 3.42 0.53
C ARG A 59 -13.38 4.07 1.54
N LEU A 60 -12.32 3.33 1.86
CA LEU A 60 -11.09 3.86 2.41
C LEU A 60 -10.16 4.25 1.26
N TYR A 61 -9.59 5.45 1.32
CA TYR A 61 -8.63 5.95 0.36
C TYR A 61 -7.25 6.06 1.01
N ILE A 62 -6.23 5.54 0.34
CA ILE A 62 -4.84 5.60 0.82
C ILE A 62 -3.94 6.03 -0.34
N ARG A 63 -3.11 7.04 -0.09
CA ARG A 63 -2.05 7.48 -1.00
C ARG A 63 -0.71 7.19 -0.37
N PHE A 64 0.15 6.49 -1.09
CA PHE A 64 1.58 6.43 -0.83
C PHE A 64 2.31 7.38 -1.78
N GLU A 65 3.31 8.10 -1.26
CA GLU A 65 4.29 8.80 -2.09
C GLU A 65 5.68 8.39 -1.61
N ALA A 66 6.41 7.68 -2.47
CA ALA A 66 7.75 7.19 -2.22
C ALA A 66 8.73 7.90 -3.15
N VAL A 67 9.77 8.51 -2.58
CA VAL A 67 10.92 8.99 -3.35
C VAL A 67 11.90 7.84 -3.46
N ASP A 68 12.22 7.47 -4.69
CA ASP A 68 12.91 6.23 -4.99
C ASP A 68 13.88 6.46 -6.15
N ALA A 69 15.14 6.09 -5.92
CA ALA A 69 16.20 6.29 -6.90
C ALA A 69 16.41 5.13 -7.86
N ASP A 70 15.76 3.99 -7.62
CA ASP A 70 16.02 2.79 -8.41
C ASP A 70 14.80 1.85 -8.54
N MET A 71 13.62 2.47 -8.68
CA MET A 71 12.32 1.79 -8.81
C MET A 71 12.37 0.57 -9.74
N TRP A 72 11.82 -0.56 -9.30
CA TRP A 72 11.83 -1.79 -10.06
C TRP A 72 10.70 -2.77 -9.75
N GLY A 73 10.60 -3.77 -10.62
CA GLY A 73 9.80 -4.96 -10.41
C GLY A 73 9.92 -5.89 -11.62
N THR A 74 9.97 -7.19 -11.38
CA THR A 74 9.95 -8.20 -12.44
C THR A 74 8.57 -8.80 -12.62
N TYR A 75 7.76 -8.80 -11.55
CA TYR A 75 6.40 -9.33 -11.57
C TYR A 75 5.46 -8.52 -12.47
N THR A 76 4.46 -9.22 -13.01
CA THR A 76 3.48 -8.65 -13.97
C THR A 76 2.07 -9.21 -13.81
N GLY A 77 1.91 -10.35 -13.14
CA GLY A 77 0.64 -11.01 -12.90
C GLY A 77 0.04 -10.58 -11.57
N ARG A 78 -1.28 -10.41 -11.54
CA ARG A 78 -2.02 -10.24 -10.30
C ARG A 78 -1.73 -11.42 -9.36
N ASP A 79 -1.58 -11.11 -8.08
CA ASP A 79 -1.25 -12.05 -7.00
C ASP A 79 0.14 -12.71 -7.15
N ASP A 80 1.02 -12.17 -7.99
CA ASP A 80 2.47 -12.44 -7.93
C ASP A 80 3.01 -12.07 -6.53
N PRO A 81 4.08 -12.75 -6.04
CA PRO A 81 4.57 -12.57 -4.67
C PRO A 81 5.38 -11.27 -4.52
N LEU A 82 4.70 -10.12 -4.46
CA LEU A 82 5.33 -8.80 -4.46
C LEU A 82 6.17 -8.52 -3.21
N TYR A 83 5.93 -9.23 -2.10
CA TYR A 83 6.76 -9.23 -0.89
C TYR A 83 8.25 -9.61 -1.10
N ASP A 84 8.62 -10.13 -2.27
CA ASP A 84 10.01 -10.38 -2.67
C ASP A 84 10.65 -9.23 -3.49
N GLU A 85 9.89 -8.18 -3.81
CA GLU A 85 10.30 -7.04 -4.66
C GLU A 85 9.91 -5.69 -4.02
N GLU A 86 10.02 -4.60 -4.79
CA GLU A 86 9.53 -3.29 -4.36
C GLU A 86 8.01 -3.22 -4.38
N VAL A 87 7.46 -2.78 -3.25
CA VAL A 87 6.04 -2.80 -2.98
C VAL A 87 5.68 -1.75 -1.94
N VAL A 88 4.46 -1.23 -1.98
CA VAL A 88 3.80 -0.61 -0.82
C VAL A 88 2.70 -1.54 -0.34
N GLU A 89 2.58 -1.67 0.98
CA GLU A 89 1.69 -2.64 1.61
C GLU A 89 0.71 -1.94 2.57
N VAL A 90 -0.52 -2.43 2.60
CA VAL A 90 -1.55 -2.02 3.55
C VAL A 90 -2.06 -3.25 4.29
N PHE A 91 -1.99 -3.19 5.62
CA PHE A 91 -2.56 -4.19 6.51
C PHE A 91 -3.80 -3.61 7.20
N LEU A 92 -4.96 -4.23 7.00
CA LEU A 92 -6.24 -3.74 7.52
C LEU A 92 -6.91 -4.78 8.42
N CYS A 93 -7.14 -4.41 9.68
CA CYS A 93 -7.90 -5.20 10.64
C CYS A 93 -9.20 -4.47 11.04
N PRO A 94 -10.28 -4.58 10.25
CA PRO A 94 -11.52 -3.83 10.52
C PRO A 94 -12.26 -4.32 11.77
N THR A 95 -12.02 -5.55 12.21
CA THR A 95 -12.67 -6.17 13.37
C THR A 95 -11.97 -5.85 14.69
N GLY A 96 -10.74 -5.33 14.65
CA GLY A 96 -9.88 -5.14 15.81
C GLY A 96 -9.17 -6.42 16.30
N ASP A 97 -9.45 -7.58 15.72
CA ASP A 97 -8.72 -8.83 16.01
C ASP A 97 -7.46 -8.92 15.12
N VAL A 98 -6.32 -8.45 15.60
CA VAL A 98 -5.04 -8.39 14.85
C VAL A 98 -4.52 -9.75 14.36
N ARG A 99 -5.11 -10.86 14.81
CA ARG A 99 -4.84 -12.21 14.25
C ARG A 99 -5.55 -12.43 12.92
N ARG A 100 -6.48 -11.56 12.54
CA ARG A 100 -7.24 -11.62 11.28
C ARG A 100 -7.23 -10.27 10.61
N TYR A 101 -6.57 -10.20 9.47
CA TYR A 101 -6.41 -8.94 8.74
C TYR A 101 -6.37 -9.20 7.23
N PHE A 102 -6.54 -8.13 6.46
CA PHE A 102 -6.37 -8.13 5.02
C PHE A 102 -5.03 -7.50 4.69
N GLU A 103 -4.37 -8.05 3.68
CA GLU A 103 -3.13 -7.57 3.10
C GLU A 103 -3.40 -7.13 1.65
N ILE A 104 -2.95 -5.94 1.29
CA ILE A 104 -3.02 -5.40 -0.07
C ILE A 104 -1.67 -4.80 -0.40
N GLU A 105 -1.08 -5.27 -1.48
CA GLU A 105 0.25 -4.95 -1.96
C GLU A 105 0.16 -4.35 -3.36
N VAL A 106 0.92 -3.28 -3.64
CA VAL A 106 1.03 -2.70 -4.99
C VAL A 106 2.48 -2.39 -5.34
N SER A 107 2.93 -2.92 -6.47
CA SER A 107 4.28 -2.65 -7.00
C SER A 107 4.35 -1.33 -7.81
N PRO A 108 5.55 -0.79 -8.08
CA PRO A 108 5.73 0.35 -8.99
C PRO A 108 5.21 0.11 -10.41
N ARG A 109 4.95 -1.15 -10.77
CA ARG A 109 4.42 -1.57 -12.06
C ARG A 109 2.89 -1.66 -12.09
N GLY A 110 2.21 -1.37 -10.98
CA GLY A 110 0.77 -1.50 -10.85
C GLY A 110 0.29 -2.95 -10.72
N VAL A 111 1.19 -3.89 -10.45
CA VAL A 111 0.79 -5.25 -10.05
C VAL A 111 0.23 -5.19 -8.65
N VAL A 112 -0.88 -5.90 -8.44
CA VAL A 112 -1.56 -6.01 -7.14
C VAL A 112 -1.48 -7.44 -6.64
N PHE A 113 -1.18 -7.59 -5.36
CA PHE A 113 -1.42 -8.81 -4.59
C PHE A 113 -2.40 -8.46 -3.46
N ASP A 114 -3.36 -9.35 -3.19
CA ASP A 114 -4.18 -9.23 -1.99
C ASP A 114 -4.51 -10.58 -1.36
N ALA A 115 -4.67 -10.59 -0.04
CA ALA A 115 -4.92 -11.80 0.73
C ALA A 115 -5.69 -11.51 2.02
N ALA A 116 -6.41 -12.52 2.50
CA ALA A 116 -6.92 -12.55 3.87
C ALA A 116 -5.97 -13.39 4.73
N ILE A 117 -5.52 -12.84 5.85
CA ILE A 117 -4.53 -13.46 6.72
C ILE A 117 -5.18 -13.91 8.02
N HIS A 118 -4.84 -15.13 8.45
CA HIS A 118 -5.12 -15.65 9.77
C HIS A 118 -3.80 -16.04 10.45
N ASN A 119 -3.39 -15.25 11.44
CA ASN A 119 -2.17 -15.42 12.21
C ASN A 119 -2.52 -15.63 13.70
N PRO A 120 -2.86 -16.85 14.13
CA PRO A 120 -3.39 -17.09 15.47
C PRO A 120 -2.36 -16.86 16.59
N HIS A 121 -1.07 -17.09 16.33
CA HIS A 121 0.02 -16.94 17.32
C HIS A 121 0.77 -15.61 17.22
N LEU A 122 0.41 -14.74 16.27
CA LEU A 122 1.11 -13.49 15.98
C LEU A 122 2.60 -13.70 15.68
N ASP A 123 2.91 -14.87 15.13
CA ASP A 123 4.20 -15.25 14.60
C ASP A 123 3.99 -15.94 13.24
N ARG A 124 5.05 -16.32 12.55
CA ARG A 124 4.92 -16.94 11.23
C ARG A 124 4.81 -18.47 11.29
N THR A 125 4.62 -19.07 12.47
CA THR A 125 4.71 -20.54 12.64
C THR A 125 3.54 -21.28 12.02
N ASP A 126 2.32 -20.78 12.19
CA ASP A 126 1.09 -21.34 11.63
C ASP A 126 0.20 -20.27 10.98
N MET A 127 0.83 -19.20 10.48
CA MET A 127 0.15 -18.16 9.72
C MET A 127 -0.39 -18.71 8.41
N GLU A 128 -1.69 -18.53 8.19
CA GLU A 128 -2.40 -18.90 6.97
C GLU A 128 -2.63 -17.65 6.11
N THR A 129 -2.26 -17.74 4.83
CA THR A 129 -2.47 -16.69 3.83
C THR A 129 -3.49 -17.20 2.82
N ASP A 130 -4.74 -16.75 2.93
CA ASP A 130 -5.79 -17.01 1.93
C ASP A 130 -5.63 -16.05 0.75
N ARG A 131 -4.90 -16.51 -0.26
CA ARG A 131 -4.68 -15.83 -1.55
C ARG A 131 -5.85 -15.97 -2.52
N ALA A 132 -6.91 -16.70 -2.15
CA ALA A 132 -8.11 -16.82 -2.98
C ALA A 132 -9.11 -15.69 -2.70
N TRP A 133 -9.00 -15.04 -1.55
CA TRP A 133 -9.69 -13.78 -1.31
C TRP A 133 -9.24 -12.72 -2.32
N THR A 134 -10.17 -11.88 -2.77
CA THR A 134 -9.92 -10.81 -3.74
C THR A 134 -10.59 -9.55 -3.23
N CYS A 135 -9.87 -8.42 -3.21
CA CYS A 135 -10.46 -7.13 -2.85
C CYS A 135 -11.38 -6.61 -3.97
N ALA A 136 -12.62 -7.10 -4.00
CA ALA A 136 -13.55 -6.87 -5.10
C ALA A 136 -13.90 -5.38 -5.31
N GLY A 137 -13.45 -4.80 -6.42
CA GLY A 137 -13.66 -3.39 -6.75
C GLY A 137 -12.63 -2.44 -6.14
N LEU A 138 -11.49 -2.96 -5.71
CA LEU A 138 -10.28 -2.19 -5.47
C LEU A 138 -9.93 -1.35 -6.71
N ILE A 139 -9.58 -0.10 -6.49
CA ILE A 139 -8.90 0.74 -7.47
C ILE A 139 -7.48 0.94 -6.95
N ALA A 140 -6.50 0.64 -7.78
CA ALA A 140 -5.09 0.90 -7.54
C ALA A 140 -4.54 1.62 -8.75
N ASP A 141 -4.09 2.85 -8.55
CA ASP A 141 -3.59 3.73 -9.61
C ASP A 141 -2.15 4.13 -9.28
N VAL A 142 -1.25 3.92 -10.23
CA VAL A 142 0.20 4.09 -10.02
C VAL A 142 0.74 5.11 -10.99
N GLN A 143 1.44 6.11 -10.47
CA GLN A 143 2.19 7.08 -11.26
C GLN A 143 3.66 7.06 -10.89
N THR A 144 4.53 7.08 -11.90
CA THR A 144 5.98 7.17 -11.72
C THR A 144 6.54 8.37 -12.46
N THR A 145 7.53 9.05 -11.89
CA THR A 145 8.23 10.17 -12.53
C THR A 145 9.55 9.77 -13.19
N ALA A 146 9.94 8.51 -13.05
CA ALA A 146 11.12 7.91 -13.69
C ALA A 146 10.80 6.46 -14.10
N PRO A 147 11.58 5.86 -15.01
CA PRO A 147 11.34 4.49 -15.48
C PRO A 147 11.44 3.45 -14.36
N VAL A 148 10.59 2.43 -14.41
CA VAL A 148 10.67 1.25 -13.54
C VAL A 148 11.52 0.18 -14.22
N HIS A 149 12.60 -0.25 -13.56
CA HIS A 149 13.48 -1.30 -14.08
C HIS A 149 12.77 -2.66 -14.05
N LYS A 150 13.03 -3.47 -15.08
CA LYS A 150 12.40 -4.78 -15.27
C LYS A 150 13.28 -5.97 -14.85
N VAL A 151 14.37 -5.69 -14.14
CA VAL A 151 15.34 -6.66 -13.63
C VAL A 151 15.75 -6.27 -12.22
N PRO A 152 16.15 -7.22 -11.35
CA PRO A 152 16.57 -6.92 -9.99
C PRO A 152 17.84 -6.04 -9.95
N PRO A 153 18.07 -5.25 -8.88
CA PRO A 153 19.24 -4.37 -8.77
C PRO A 153 20.58 -5.09 -8.97
N ALA A 154 20.70 -6.32 -8.44
CA ALA A 154 21.91 -7.14 -8.55
C ALA A 154 22.30 -7.52 -10.00
N GLN A 155 21.39 -7.36 -10.97
CA GLN A 155 21.62 -7.66 -12.38
C GLN A 155 21.79 -6.40 -13.24
N ARG A 156 21.79 -5.20 -12.65
CA ARG A 156 21.86 -3.93 -13.38
C ARG A 156 23.29 -3.46 -13.58
N THR A 157 23.52 -2.84 -14.72
CA THR A 157 24.77 -2.12 -15.05
C THR A 157 24.56 -0.61 -15.15
N VAL A 158 23.30 -0.16 -15.12
CA VAL A 158 22.90 1.26 -15.18
C VAL A 158 21.81 1.48 -14.14
N HIS A 159 21.99 2.47 -13.26
CA HIS A 159 20.95 2.92 -12.33
C HIS A 159 20.14 4.05 -12.95
N GLY A 160 18.85 4.10 -12.60
CA GLY A 160 17.93 5.14 -13.08
C GLY A 160 18.19 6.50 -12.43
N PRO A 161 17.61 7.59 -12.96
CA PRO A 161 17.58 8.85 -12.24
C PRO A 161 16.67 8.73 -11.00
N ALA A 162 16.97 9.54 -9.98
CA ALA A 162 16.08 9.67 -8.84
C ALA A 162 14.67 10.09 -9.27
N GLY A 163 13.67 9.38 -8.76
CA GLY A 163 12.27 9.58 -9.10
C GLY A 163 11.36 9.55 -7.89
N ARG A 164 10.08 9.57 -8.18
CA ARG A 164 8.99 9.34 -7.23
C ARG A 164 8.00 8.41 -7.88
N TRP A 165 7.40 7.57 -7.06
CA TRP A 165 6.17 6.88 -7.42
C TRP A 165 5.08 7.12 -6.39
N THR A 166 3.87 7.22 -6.89
CA THR A 166 2.65 7.44 -6.13
C THR A 166 1.74 6.25 -6.37
N VAL A 167 1.14 5.75 -5.28
CA VAL A 167 0.09 4.73 -5.34
C VAL A 167 -1.16 5.28 -4.68
N ASP A 168 -2.23 5.33 -5.45
CA ASP A 168 -3.56 5.77 -5.05
C ASP A 168 -4.49 4.56 -4.96
N LEU A 169 -4.93 4.24 -3.76
CA LEU A 169 -5.82 3.12 -3.44
C LEU A 169 -7.22 3.63 -3.08
N ALA A 170 -8.25 2.96 -3.61
CA ALA A 170 -9.64 3.09 -3.14
C ALA A 170 -10.21 1.71 -2.81
N ILE A 171 -10.22 1.39 -1.52
CA ILE A 171 -10.55 0.08 -0.95
C ILE A 171 -12.02 0.07 -0.52
N PRO A 172 -12.90 -0.73 -1.14
CA PRO A 172 -14.30 -0.82 -0.73
C PRO A 172 -14.45 -1.45 0.67
N PHE A 173 -15.22 -0.82 1.55
CA PHE A 173 -15.52 -1.35 2.87
C PHE A 173 -16.21 -2.71 2.81
N ARG A 174 -17.11 -2.92 1.83
CA ARG A 174 -17.75 -4.22 1.56
C ARG A 174 -16.77 -5.38 1.37
N SER A 175 -15.60 -5.13 0.78
CA SER A 175 -14.60 -6.18 0.56
C SER A 175 -13.93 -6.59 1.85
N LEU A 176 -13.91 -5.70 2.83
CA LEU A 176 -13.37 -5.90 4.18
C LEU A 176 -14.43 -6.46 5.16
N GLY A 177 -15.61 -6.86 4.66
CA GLY A 177 -16.72 -7.35 5.49
C GLY A 177 -17.46 -6.25 6.26
N LEU A 178 -17.27 -4.99 5.88
CA LEU A 178 -17.96 -3.84 6.47
C LEU A 178 -19.14 -3.39 5.58
N PRO A 179 -20.17 -2.74 6.15
CA PRO A 179 -21.29 -2.21 5.37
C PRO A 179 -20.85 -1.14 4.35
#